data_AF-A0A920PTN9-F1
#
_entry.id   AF-A0A920PTN9-F1
#
_cell.length_a   1.000
_cell.length_b   1.000
_cell.length_c   1.000
_cell.angle_alpha   90.00
_cell.angle_beta   90.00
_cell.angle_gamma   90.00
#
_symmetry.space_group_name_H-M   'P 1'
#
loop_
_entity.id
_entity.type
_entity.pdbx_description
1 polymer ?
#
loop_
_entity_poly.entity_id
_entity_poly.type
_entity_poly.pdbx_seq_one_letter_code
_entity_poly.pdbx_strand_id
1 'polypeptide(L)'
;MSGSAHSPNKCRLNYGLPGATLLDRCTEPAMTWPSQELTLEMCSLDCNPPRGFGENPIAVYHSPDLAPTHHYVAYYRWVRDVFKADAMVHVGKHGTMEWLPGKGIGLSNECYPEVTLEDVPLFYPFIINNPGEGAQAKRRAHATIVDHLIPAMTTADSYGDIARLEQLMDEHYQCQTLDPAKLPLLEGQIWDMVRQADLDRDLGVDEQPEDFGDFILHIDGYLCELKDAQIRDGLHTLAEVPSGNR
;
A
#
# COMPACT_ATOMS: atom_id res chain seq x y z
N MET A 1 9.59 27.31 -21.85
CA MET A 1 8.29 27.54 -21.18
C MET A 1 8.40 27.04 -19.75
N SER A 2 8.97 27.84 -18.86
CA SER A 2 9.15 27.54 -17.44
C SER A 2 7.92 28.04 -16.67
N GLY A 3 6.93 27.16 -16.50
CA GLY A 3 5.71 27.47 -15.77
C GLY A 3 5.96 27.60 -14.26
N SER A 4 5.44 28.67 -13.68
CA SER A 4 5.54 29.11 -12.29
C SER A 4 4.80 28.22 -11.27
N ALA A 5 4.85 26.90 -11.41
CA ALA A 5 4.02 25.97 -10.62
C ALA A 5 4.51 25.74 -9.18
N HIS A 6 5.68 26.27 -8.80
CA HIS A 6 6.40 25.87 -7.58
C HIS A 6 6.67 27.01 -6.59
N SER A 7 5.98 28.15 -6.70
CA SER A 7 6.26 29.29 -5.82
C SER A 7 5.85 29.01 -4.36
N PRO A 8 6.68 29.36 -3.35
CA PRO A 8 6.32 29.32 -1.92
C PRO A 8 5.06 30.12 -1.58
N ASN A 9 4.68 31.08 -2.43
CA ASN A 9 3.44 31.85 -2.30
C ASN A 9 2.19 31.00 -2.50
N LYS A 10 2.30 29.80 -3.09
CA LYS A 10 1.16 28.93 -3.34
C LYS A 10 0.56 28.38 -2.05
N CYS A 11 1.36 28.06 -1.04
CA CYS A 11 0.85 27.72 0.30
C CYS A 11 -0.05 28.83 0.86
N ARG A 12 0.36 30.10 0.72
CA ARG A 12 -0.45 31.25 1.14
C ARG A 12 -1.71 31.44 0.30
N LEU A 13 -1.67 31.14 -0.99
CA LEU A 13 -2.86 31.20 -1.86
C LEU A 13 -3.86 30.10 -1.52
N ASN A 14 -3.38 28.90 -1.18
CA ASN A 14 -4.22 27.75 -0.86
C ASN A 14 -4.80 27.80 0.56
N TYR A 15 -4.06 28.33 1.54
CA TYR A 15 -4.41 28.24 2.97
C TYR A 15 -4.47 29.59 3.70
N GLY A 16 -4.19 30.72 3.02
CA GLY A 16 -4.14 32.03 3.66
C GLY A 16 -2.83 32.29 4.42
N LEU A 17 -2.82 33.28 5.30
CA LEU A 17 -1.65 33.58 6.15
C LEU A 17 -1.44 32.50 7.22
N PRO A 18 -0.20 32.22 7.64
CA PRO A 18 0.06 31.35 8.80
C PRO A 18 -0.76 31.80 10.02
N GLY A 19 -1.34 30.86 10.78
CA GLY A 19 -2.22 31.14 11.92
C GLY A 19 -3.69 31.41 11.59
N ALA A 20 -4.08 31.40 10.31
CA ALA A 20 -5.46 31.73 9.90
C ALA A 20 -6.48 30.60 10.18
N THR A 21 -6.06 29.35 10.20
CA THR A 21 -6.92 28.18 10.49
C THR A 21 -6.53 27.52 11.82
N LEU A 22 -7.43 26.72 12.41
CA LEU A 22 -7.23 26.11 13.73
C LEU A 22 -6.03 25.14 13.75
N LEU A 23 -5.69 24.54 12.61
CA LEU A 23 -4.48 23.73 12.38
C LEU A 23 -3.23 24.57 12.09
N ASP A 24 -3.38 25.78 11.51
CA ASP A 24 -2.25 26.67 11.21
C ASP A 24 -1.81 27.54 12.40
N ARG A 25 -2.50 27.49 13.55
CA ARG A 25 -2.11 28.19 14.79
C ARG A 25 -0.91 27.57 15.52
N CYS A 26 -0.23 26.60 14.90
CA CYS A 26 0.99 25.95 15.41
C CYS A 26 2.26 26.83 15.39
N THR A 27 2.15 28.15 15.22
CA THR A 27 3.30 29.08 15.17
C THR A 27 3.60 29.75 16.51
N GLU A 28 2.84 29.47 17.58
CA GLU A 28 3.16 29.99 18.92
C GLU A 28 4.26 29.14 19.59
N PRO A 29 5.36 29.75 20.09
CA PRO A 29 6.47 29.03 20.72
C PRO A 29 6.11 28.38 22.08
N ALA A 30 4.85 28.47 22.51
CA ALA A 30 4.39 28.04 23.84
C ALA A 30 3.34 26.91 23.82
N MET A 31 3.02 26.31 22.67
CA MET A 31 1.99 25.26 22.63
C MET A 31 2.56 23.89 22.20
N THR A 32 2.35 22.92 23.08
CA THR A 32 2.54 21.49 22.92
C THR A 32 1.83 20.97 21.68
N TRP A 33 2.54 20.22 20.84
CA TRP A 33 2.02 19.53 19.67
C TRP A 33 0.82 18.64 20.06
N PRO A 34 -0.41 18.92 19.58
CA PRO A 34 -1.57 18.13 19.97
C PRO A 34 -1.64 16.88 19.10
N SER A 35 -0.94 15.82 19.51
CA SER A 35 -1.36 14.40 19.45
C SER A 35 -0.18 13.43 19.26
N GLN A 36 -0.05 12.52 20.23
CA GLN A 36 0.70 11.24 20.17
C GLN A 36 2.23 11.30 20.04
N GLU A 37 2.86 12.38 20.47
CA GLU A 37 4.31 12.39 20.66
C GLU A 37 4.69 11.46 21.83
N LEU A 38 5.46 10.41 21.55
CA LEU A 38 6.15 9.65 22.59
C LEU A 38 7.63 10.04 22.56
N THR A 39 7.96 11.15 23.22
CA THR A 39 9.35 11.58 23.37
C THR A 39 10.01 10.71 24.44
N LEU A 40 10.89 9.82 24.00
CA LEU A 40 11.95 9.27 24.84
C LEU A 40 13.13 10.24 24.79
N GLU A 41 13.98 10.30 25.82
CA GLU A 41 14.99 11.37 26.01
C GLU A 41 15.79 11.79 24.75
N MET A 42 15.96 10.91 23.77
CA MET A 42 16.67 11.17 22.51
C MET A 42 15.85 10.86 21.23
N CYS A 43 14.59 10.43 21.33
CA CYS A 43 13.79 10.00 20.19
C CYS A 43 12.35 10.50 20.29
N SER A 44 11.83 11.06 19.20
CA SER A 44 10.39 11.34 19.03
C SER A 44 9.78 10.33 18.07
N LEU A 45 8.54 9.92 18.34
CA LEU A 45 7.73 9.10 17.44
C LEU A 45 6.44 9.84 17.13
N ASP A 46 6.21 10.04 15.84
CA ASP A 46 5.21 10.97 15.34
C ASP A 46 4.50 10.41 14.09
N CYS A 47 3.25 10.82 13.91
CA CYS A 47 2.50 10.54 12.69
C CYS A 47 2.80 11.60 11.63
N ASN A 48 3.02 11.17 10.38
CA ASN A 48 3.21 12.09 9.26
C ASN A 48 1.97 13.01 9.11
N PRO A 49 2.14 14.35 9.04
CA PRO A 49 1.01 15.27 8.95
C PRO A 49 0.12 15.04 7.73
N PRO A 50 -1.18 15.35 7.83
CA PRO A 50 -2.12 15.16 6.74
C PRO A 50 -1.78 16.08 5.56
N ARG A 51 -1.97 15.55 4.34
CA ARG A 51 -1.58 16.23 3.10
C ARG A 51 -2.41 17.50 2.77
N GLY A 52 -3.59 17.64 3.36
CA GLY A 52 -4.50 18.78 3.19
C GLY A 52 -5.70 18.56 2.24
N PHE A 53 -5.81 17.41 1.55
CA PHE A 53 -6.95 17.13 0.65
C PHE A 53 -8.29 16.94 1.39
N GLY A 54 -8.26 16.41 2.61
CA GLY A 54 -9.49 16.24 3.42
C GLY A 54 -10.10 17.56 3.89
N GLU A 55 -9.27 18.61 4.04
CA GLU A 55 -9.69 19.94 4.49
C GLU A 55 -10.23 20.81 3.34
N ASN A 56 -9.91 20.46 2.09
CA ASN A 56 -10.40 21.14 0.90
C ASN A 56 -10.83 20.13 -0.18
N PRO A 57 -12.07 19.61 -0.12
CA PRO A 57 -12.58 18.64 -1.08
C PRO A 57 -12.59 19.15 -2.54
N ILE A 58 -12.73 20.46 -2.74
CA ILE A 58 -12.72 21.08 -4.08
C ILE A 58 -11.32 20.94 -4.71
N ALA A 59 -10.26 21.02 -3.91
CA ALA A 59 -8.89 20.86 -4.38
C ALA A 59 -8.61 19.45 -4.93
N VAL A 60 -9.36 18.43 -4.51
CA VAL A 60 -9.27 17.07 -5.08
C VAL A 60 -9.62 17.07 -6.57
N TYR A 61 -10.61 17.88 -7.00
CA TYR A 61 -11.05 17.95 -8.40
C TYR A 61 -10.17 18.86 -9.26
N HIS A 62 -9.60 19.91 -8.68
CA HIS A 62 -9.04 21.03 -9.44
C HIS A 62 -7.57 21.35 -9.15
N SER A 63 -6.94 20.68 -8.19
CA SER A 63 -5.59 21.04 -7.73
C SER A 63 -4.75 19.81 -7.40
N PRO A 64 -4.32 19.04 -8.41
CA PRO A 64 -3.41 17.91 -8.20
C PRO A 64 -2.05 18.34 -7.62
N ASP A 65 -1.67 19.60 -7.81
CA ASP A 65 -0.44 20.23 -7.31
C ASP A 65 -0.70 21.10 -6.07
N LEU A 66 -1.71 20.75 -5.26
CA LEU A 66 -2.04 21.38 -3.98
C LEU A 66 -0.78 21.53 -3.11
N ALA A 67 -0.46 22.73 -2.62
CA ALA A 67 0.67 22.90 -1.70
C ALA A 67 0.44 22.11 -0.39
N PRO A 68 1.47 21.73 0.38
CA PRO A 68 1.29 21.32 1.78
C PRO A 68 0.67 22.46 2.61
N THR A 69 -0.03 22.13 3.69
CA THR A 69 -0.58 23.12 4.65
C THR A 69 0.55 23.79 5.44
N HIS A 70 0.26 24.93 6.10
CA HIS A 70 1.27 25.52 7.00
C HIS A 70 1.54 24.60 8.19
N HIS A 71 0.53 23.88 8.69
CA HIS A 71 0.69 22.81 9.67
C HIS A 71 1.74 21.75 9.24
N TYR A 72 1.65 21.26 8.00
CA TYR A 72 2.60 20.27 7.47
C TYR A 72 4.03 20.81 7.46
N VAL A 73 4.23 22.05 7.02
CA VAL A 73 5.56 22.68 7.00
C VAL A 73 6.06 22.97 8.41
N ALA A 74 5.19 23.43 9.31
CA ALA A 74 5.51 23.72 10.70
C ALA A 74 5.98 22.47 11.45
N TYR A 75 5.37 21.30 11.19
CA TYR A 75 5.80 20.02 11.76
C TYR A 75 7.27 19.72 11.45
N TYR A 76 7.65 19.65 10.18
CA TYR A 76 9.02 19.30 9.80
C TYR A 76 10.03 20.36 10.26
N ARG A 77 9.63 21.64 10.30
CA ARG A 77 10.45 22.69 10.92
C ARG A 77 10.60 22.52 12.42
N TRP A 78 9.57 22.09 13.14
CA TRP A 78 9.68 21.80 14.56
C TRP A 78 10.68 20.66 14.80
N VAL A 79 10.59 19.57 14.03
CA VAL A 79 11.53 18.43 14.14
C VAL A 79 12.98 18.90 13.97
N ARG A 80 13.23 19.76 12.99
CA ARG A 80 14.57 20.26 12.65
C ARG A 80 15.07 21.38 13.56
N ASP A 81 14.27 22.41 13.81
CA ASP A 81 14.72 23.67 14.42
C ASP A 81 14.49 23.69 15.94
N VAL A 82 13.47 22.97 16.43
CA VAL A 82 13.05 22.96 17.85
C VAL A 82 13.49 21.68 18.54
N PHE A 83 13.06 20.52 18.04
CA PHE A 83 13.50 19.22 18.55
C PHE A 83 14.98 18.96 18.21
N LYS A 84 15.46 19.52 17.10
CA LYS A 84 16.86 19.42 16.63
C LYS A 84 17.28 17.98 16.37
N ALA A 85 16.46 17.25 15.62
CA ALA A 85 16.80 15.90 15.18
C ALA A 85 18.12 15.88 14.40
N ASP A 86 19.05 15.02 14.82
CA ASP A 86 20.28 14.73 14.06
C ASP A 86 19.99 13.90 12.80
N ALA A 87 18.90 13.13 12.80
CA ALA A 87 18.44 12.33 11.68
C ALA A 87 16.93 12.04 11.80
N MET A 88 16.28 11.75 10.67
CA MET A 88 14.89 11.28 10.62
C MET A 88 14.83 9.85 10.08
N VAL A 89 13.88 9.07 10.60
CA VAL A 89 13.56 7.73 10.08
C VAL A 89 12.10 7.69 9.67
N HIS A 90 11.83 7.55 8.37
CA HIS A 90 10.48 7.26 7.89
C HIS A 90 10.28 5.75 7.82
N VAL A 91 9.26 5.22 8.51
CA VAL A 91 9.03 3.78 8.58
C VAL A 91 7.94 3.36 7.60
N GLY A 92 8.30 2.56 6.60
CA GLY A 92 7.38 1.88 5.69
C GLY A 92 7.09 2.64 4.39
N LYS A 93 6.76 1.89 3.34
CA LYS A 93 6.34 2.42 2.04
C LYS A 93 4.88 2.92 2.09
N HIS A 94 4.56 4.19 1.85
CA HIS A 94 5.45 5.37 1.82
C HIS A 94 4.73 6.58 2.43
N GLY A 95 5.52 7.54 2.92
CA GLY A 95 5.10 8.88 3.34
C GLY A 95 4.67 9.77 2.18
N THR A 96 4.26 11.00 2.51
CA THR A 96 3.72 11.95 1.52
C THR A 96 4.70 13.06 1.14
N MET A 97 5.83 13.16 1.84
CA MET A 97 6.76 14.29 1.76
C MET A 97 7.53 14.30 0.44
N GLU A 98 8.04 13.14 0.01
CA GLU A 98 8.71 12.93 -1.27
C GLU A 98 7.79 13.09 -2.48
N TRP A 99 6.47 13.22 -2.25
CA TRP A 99 5.44 13.44 -3.25
C TRP A 99 4.88 14.86 -3.26
N LEU A 100 5.38 15.75 -2.39
CA LEU A 100 4.95 17.15 -2.40
C LEU A 100 5.28 17.83 -3.74
N PRO A 101 4.56 18.89 -4.12
CA PRO A 101 4.78 19.57 -5.39
C PRO A 101 6.19 20.14 -5.49
N GLY A 102 6.80 20.05 -6.65
CA GLY A 102 8.21 20.39 -6.85
C GLY A 102 8.74 19.79 -8.16
N LYS A 103 10.00 20.08 -8.45
CA LYS A 103 10.74 19.39 -9.51
C LYS A 103 10.77 17.88 -9.24
N GLY A 104 10.87 17.08 -10.31
CA GLY A 104 10.94 15.62 -10.21
C GLY A 104 12.28 15.08 -9.68
N ILE A 105 13.37 15.84 -9.85
CA ILE A 105 14.73 15.58 -9.33
C ILE A 105 15.51 16.89 -9.35
N GLY A 106 16.57 17.01 -8.55
CA GLY A 106 17.40 18.22 -8.51
C GLY A 106 16.59 19.40 -7.96
N LEU A 107 16.12 19.24 -6.72
CA LEU A 107 15.21 20.18 -6.09
C LEU A 107 15.84 21.57 -5.96
N SER A 108 14.99 22.59 -6.03
CA SER A 108 15.35 23.94 -5.62
C SER A 108 14.82 24.21 -4.22
N ASN A 109 15.32 25.27 -3.59
CA ASN A 109 14.80 25.85 -2.35
C ASN A 109 13.31 26.27 -2.39
N GLU A 110 12.65 26.18 -3.54
CA GLU A 110 11.21 26.40 -3.71
C GLU A 110 10.40 25.09 -3.76
N CYS A 111 11.05 23.94 -3.86
CA CYS A 111 10.38 22.65 -3.89
C CYS A 111 9.97 22.25 -2.48
N TYR A 112 8.72 21.84 -2.27
CA TYR A 112 8.23 21.55 -0.93
C TYR A 112 8.97 20.44 -0.17
N PRO A 113 9.45 19.34 -0.80
CA PRO A 113 10.26 18.36 -0.08
C PRO A 113 11.55 18.97 0.48
N GLU A 114 12.18 19.89 -0.26
CA GLU A 114 13.36 20.65 0.16
C GLU A 114 13.03 21.58 1.33
N VAL A 115 11.92 22.31 1.23
CA VAL A 115 11.45 23.24 2.28
C VAL A 115 11.14 22.53 3.60
N THR A 116 10.72 21.27 3.54
CA THR A 116 10.44 20.47 4.74
C THR A 116 11.69 19.86 5.34
N LEU A 117 12.53 19.21 4.52
CA LEU A 117 13.60 18.34 5.03
C LEU A 117 14.95 19.06 5.17
N GLU A 118 15.27 19.98 4.24
CA GLU A 118 16.58 20.64 4.12
C GLU A 118 17.74 19.64 4.35
N ASP A 119 18.71 19.94 5.22
CA ASP A 119 19.94 19.15 5.38
C ASP A 119 19.81 17.96 6.34
N VAL A 120 18.62 17.66 6.88
CA VAL A 120 18.46 16.57 7.84
C VAL A 120 18.59 15.21 7.14
N PRO A 121 19.52 14.32 7.57
CA PRO A 121 19.63 12.99 7.01
C PRO A 121 18.33 12.18 7.19
N LEU A 122 17.84 11.60 6.11
CA LEU A 122 16.65 10.75 6.12
C LEU A 122 17.02 9.30 5.86
N PHE A 123 16.78 8.42 6.83
CA PHE A 123 16.83 6.97 6.66
C PHE A 123 15.43 6.43 6.43
N TYR A 124 15.31 5.43 5.57
CA TYR A 124 13.99 5.00 5.12
C TYR A 124 13.97 3.48 4.88
N PRO A 125 13.56 2.68 5.88
CA PRO A 125 13.21 1.29 5.68
C PRO A 125 12.14 1.15 4.60
N PHE A 126 12.47 0.45 3.51
CA PHE A 126 11.61 0.37 2.33
C PHE A 126 11.53 -1.07 1.82
N ILE A 127 10.39 -1.45 1.22
CA ILE A 127 10.19 -2.81 0.73
C ILE A 127 10.96 -3.03 -0.59
N ILE A 128 11.77 -4.09 -0.64
CA ILE A 128 12.70 -4.35 -1.76
C ILE A 128 12.02 -4.48 -3.14
N ASN A 129 10.78 -4.97 -3.17
CA ASN A 129 10.04 -5.20 -4.42
C ASN A 129 9.37 -3.94 -4.98
N ASN A 130 9.59 -2.76 -4.39
CA ASN A 130 9.04 -1.51 -4.85
C ASN A 130 10.11 -0.43 -5.11
N PRO A 131 11.00 -0.66 -6.08
CA PRO A 131 12.12 0.24 -6.37
C PRO A 131 11.67 1.59 -6.94
N GLY A 132 10.50 1.65 -7.60
CA GLY A 132 10.02 2.87 -8.25
C GLY A 132 9.76 4.00 -7.27
N GLU A 133 9.02 3.72 -6.20
CA GLU A 133 8.73 4.70 -5.16
C GLU A 133 9.94 4.93 -4.25
N GLY A 134 10.75 3.89 -3.98
CA GLY A 134 12.02 4.07 -3.27
C GLY A 134 12.97 5.03 -4.01
N ALA A 135 12.99 4.97 -5.35
CA ALA A 135 13.76 5.92 -6.17
C ALA A 135 13.23 7.36 -6.08
N GLN A 136 11.92 7.56 -5.92
CA GLN A 136 11.33 8.87 -5.70
C GLN A 136 11.88 9.49 -4.40
N ALA A 137 11.86 8.73 -3.29
CA ALA A 137 12.41 9.17 -2.01
C ALA A 137 13.91 9.48 -2.09
N LYS A 138 14.71 8.63 -2.76
CA LYS A 138 16.15 8.92 -3.02
C LYS A 138 16.37 10.24 -3.76
N ARG A 139 15.56 10.52 -4.79
CA ARG A 139 15.74 11.65 -5.71
C ARG A 139 15.17 12.98 -5.21
N ARG A 140 14.15 12.92 -4.34
CA ARG A 140 13.37 14.10 -3.91
C ARG A 140 13.41 14.35 -2.40
N ALA A 141 14.04 13.49 -1.62
CA ALA A 141 14.16 13.66 -0.17
C ALA A 141 15.52 13.18 0.35
N HIS A 142 16.51 13.04 -0.55
CA HIS A 142 17.87 12.55 -0.24
C HIS A 142 17.90 11.33 0.69
N ALA A 143 16.89 10.47 0.54
CA ALA A 143 16.68 9.37 1.46
C ALA A 143 17.74 8.27 1.26
N THR A 144 18.32 7.84 2.37
CA THR A 144 19.09 6.60 2.44
C THR A 144 18.12 5.44 2.64
N ILE A 145 17.81 4.75 1.55
CA ILE A 145 16.94 3.58 1.59
C ILE A 145 17.68 2.40 2.22
N VAL A 146 17.04 1.80 3.22
CA VAL A 146 17.48 0.55 3.86
C VAL A 146 16.45 -0.52 3.48
N ASP A 147 16.73 -1.27 2.42
CA ASP A 147 15.76 -2.22 1.89
C ASP A 147 15.52 -3.38 2.87
N HIS A 148 14.25 -3.78 3.00
CA HIS A 148 13.82 -4.93 3.78
C HIS A 148 13.08 -5.96 2.91
N LEU A 149 13.02 -7.19 3.39
CA LEU A 149 12.38 -8.30 2.67
C LEU A 149 10.87 -8.10 2.53
N ILE A 150 10.30 -8.77 1.52
CA ILE A 150 8.86 -8.98 1.44
C ILE A 150 8.40 -9.85 2.62
N PRO A 151 7.10 -9.83 2.99
CA PRO A 151 6.57 -10.80 3.94
C PRO A 151 6.84 -12.25 3.50
N ALA A 152 6.82 -13.18 4.45
CA ALA A 152 6.87 -14.60 4.15
C ALA A 152 5.79 -14.98 3.12
N MET A 153 6.12 -15.89 2.21
CA MET A 153 5.23 -16.33 1.14
C MET A 153 4.86 -17.79 1.35
N THR A 154 3.60 -18.14 1.09
CA THR A 154 3.08 -19.51 1.15
C THR A 154 2.19 -19.76 -0.07
N THR A 155 1.92 -21.03 -0.37
CA THR A 155 0.85 -21.40 -1.31
C THR A 155 -0.51 -21.05 -0.71
N ALA A 156 -1.46 -20.67 -1.56
CA ALA A 156 -2.84 -20.40 -1.13
C ALA A 156 -3.51 -21.66 -0.55
N ASP A 157 -3.13 -22.83 -1.10
CA ASP A 157 -3.71 -24.14 -0.82
C ASP A 157 -5.23 -24.19 -1.04
N SER A 158 -5.81 -25.40 -1.03
CA SER A 158 -7.27 -25.57 -1.11
C SER A 158 -7.88 -25.59 0.30
N TYR A 159 -9.00 -24.88 0.47
CA TYR A 159 -9.75 -24.86 1.72
C TYR A 159 -11.26 -24.82 1.46
N GLY A 160 -12.05 -25.23 2.47
CA GLY A 160 -13.50 -25.15 2.43
C GLY A 160 -14.11 -25.84 1.20
N ASP A 161 -14.84 -25.07 0.41
CA ASP A 161 -15.63 -25.55 -0.73
C ASP A 161 -14.74 -25.99 -1.90
N ILE A 162 -13.59 -25.34 -2.08
CA ILE A 162 -12.60 -25.71 -3.10
C ILE A 162 -12.01 -27.10 -2.81
N ALA A 163 -11.65 -27.37 -1.55
CA ALA A 163 -11.13 -28.69 -1.16
C ALA A 163 -12.21 -29.79 -1.32
N ARG A 164 -13.49 -29.45 -1.11
CA ARG A 164 -14.61 -30.39 -1.36
C ARG A 164 -14.84 -30.62 -2.85
N LEU A 165 -14.67 -29.60 -3.67
CA LEU A 165 -14.76 -29.71 -5.12
C LEU A 165 -13.66 -30.60 -5.69
N GLU A 166 -12.41 -30.45 -5.22
CA GLU A 166 -11.29 -31.34 -5.59
C GLU A 166 -11.63 -32.82 -5.30
N GLN A 167 -12.20 -33.11 -4.13
CA GLN A 167 -12.60 -34.48 -3.76
C GLN A 167 -13.66 -35.06 -4.70
N LEU A 168 -14.64 -34.25 -5.11
CA LEU A 168 -15.68 -34.68 -6.05
C LEU A 168 -15.10 -34.92 -7.45
N MET A 169 -14.14 -34.08 -7.88
CA MET A 169 -13.45 -34.25 -9.16
C MET A 169 -12.59 -35.52 -9.17
N ASP A 170 -11.86 -35.81 -8.09
CA ASP A 170 -11.11 -37.06 -7.93
C ASP A 170 -12.03 -38.29 -8.00
N GLU A 171 -13.18 -38.24 -7.32
CA GLU A 171 -14.19 -39.32 -7.37
C GLU A 171 -14.74 -39.49 -8.79
N HIS A 172 -15.01 -38.39 -9.49
CA HIS A 172 -15.43 -38.40 -10.89
C HIS A 172 -14.40 -39.09 -11.80
N TYR A 173 -13.12 -38.74 -11.70
CA TYR A 173 -12.05 -39.40 -12.47
C TYR A 173 -11.94 -40.90 -12.17
N GLN A 174 -12.09 -41.33 -10.91
CA GLN A 174 -12.07 -42.75 -10.57
C GLN A 174 -13.28 -43.50 -11.14
N CYS A 175 -14.47 -42.90 -11.07
CA CYS A 175 -15.70 -43.47 -11.59
C CYS A 175 -15.72 -43.63 -13.10
N GLN A 176 -14.97 -42.80 -13.86
CA GLN A 176 -14.86 -42.95 -15.32
C GLN A 176 -14.38 -44.34 -15.75
N THR A 177 -13.54 -44.98 -14.94
CA THR A 177 -13.01 -46.33 -15.24
C THR A 177 -13.77 -47.43 -14.49
N LEU A 178 -14.22 -47.16 -13.25
CA LEU A 178 -14.76 -48.18 -12.35
C LEU A 178 -16.29 -48.36 -12.46
N ASP A 179 -17.03 -47.26 -12.58
CA ASP A 179 -18.50 -47.27 -12.58
C ASP A 179 -19.06 -46.04 -13.33
N PRO A 180 -19.05 -46.08 -14.68
CA PRO A 180 -19.49 -44.95 -15.50
C PRO A 180 -20.97 -44.57 -15.29
N ALA A 181 -21.78 -45.47 -14.73
CA ALA A 181 -23.20 -45.20 -14.47
C ALA A 181 -23.42 -44.12 -13.41
N LYS A 182 -22.40 -43.83 -12.58
CA LYS A 182 -22.46 -42.79 -11.54
C LYS A 182 -22.05 -41.40 -12.01
N LEU A 183 -21.46 -41.28 -13.21
CA LEU A 183 -20.94 -40.00 -13.69
C LEU A 183 -22.01 -38.89 -13.69
N PRO A 184 -23.23 -39.08 -14.24
CA PRO A 184 -24.21 -37.99 -14.27
C PRO A 184 -24.62 -37.47 -12.88
N LEU A 185 -24.56 -38.33 -11.86
CA LEU A 185 -24.83 -37.93 -10.48
C LEU A 185 -23.69 -37.05 -9.94
N LEU A 186 -22.44 -37.46 -10.17
CA LEU A 186 -21.25 -36.71 -9.75
C LEU A 186 -21.14 -35.38 -10.49
N GLU A 187 -21.44 -35.34 -11.79
CA GLU A 187 -21.46 -34.11 -12.59
C GLU A 187 -22.46 -33.09 -12.04
N GLY A 188 -23.65 -33.54 -11.62
CA GLY A 188 -24.63 -32.68 -10.95
C GLY A 188 -24.14 -32.16 -9.59
N GLN A 189 -23.48 -33.01 -8.79
CA GLN A 189 -22.92 -32.60 -7.50
C GLN A 189 -21.75 -31.61 -7.65
N ILE A 190 -20.89 -31.83 -8.65
CA ILE A 190 -19.79 -30.92 -9.00
C ILE A 190 -20.35 -29.58 -9.44
N TRP A 191 -21.39 -29.58 -10.30
CA TRP A 191 -22.05 -28.34 -10.73
C TRP A 191 -22.68 -27.57 -9.56
N ASP A 192 -23.41 -28.26 -8.67
CA ASP A 192 -23.99 -27.63 -7.47
C ASP A 192 -22.90 -27.03 -6.57
N MET A 193 -21.75 -27.71 -6.43
CA MET A 193 -20.61 -27.21 -5.66
C MET A 193 -19.96 -25.99 -6.34
N VAL A 194 -19.81 -26.00 -7.66
CA VAL A 194 -19.29 -24.86 -8.44
C VAL A 194 -20.18 -23.63 -8.23
N ARG A 195 -21.51 -23.77 -8.29
CA ARG A 195 -22.43 -22.65 -8.01
C ARG A 195 -22.41 -22.23 -6.54
N GLN A 196 -22.29 -23.17 -5.62
CA GLN A 196 -22.22 -22.86 -4.19
C GLN A 196 -20.97 -22.04 -3.85
N ALA A 197 -19.85 -22.32 -4.53
CA ALA A 197 -18.59 -21.62 -4.37
C ALA A 197 -18.47 -20.33 -5.21
N ASP A 198 -19.54 -19.94 -5.93
CA ASP A 198 -19.56 -18.83 -6.91
C ASP A 198 -18.52 -18.97 -8.06
N LEU A 199 -17.96 -20.18 -8.25
CA LEU A 199 -16.95 -20.47 -9.28
C LEU A 199 -17.54 -20.46 -10.69
N ASP A 200 -18.87 -20.56 -10.83
CA ASP A 200 -19.56 -20.40 -12.10
C ASP A 200 -19.27 -19.01 -12.73
N ARG A 201 -19.10 -17.98 -11.90
CA ARG A 201 -18.70 -16.64 -12.35
C ARG A 201 -17.24 -16.53 -12.70
N ASP A 202 -16.36 -17.14 -11.91
CA ASP A 202 -14.92 -17.13 -12.16
C ASP A 202 -14.55 -17.87 -13.45
N LEU A 203 -15.28 -18.96 -13.74
CA LEU A 203 -15.14 -19.77 -14.95
C LEU A 203 -15.94 -19.20 -16.14
N GLY A 204 -16.84 -18.24 -15.91
CA GLY A 204 -17.65 -17.61 -16.95
C GLY A 204 -18.72 -18.51 -17.56
N VAL A 205 -19.36 -19.35 -16.74
CA VAL A 205 -20.34 -20.36 -17.16
C VAL A 205 -21.67 -20.15 -16.42
N ASP A 206 -22.74 -19.77 -17.13
CA ASP A 206 -24.03 -19.44 -16.51
C ASP A 206 -24.93 -20.67 -16.21
N GLU A 207 -24.77 -21.73 -16.99
CA GLU A 207 -25.57 -22.96 -16.94
C GLU A 207 -24.67 -24.18 -17.04
N GLN A 208 -25.15 -25.34 -16.57
CA GLN A 208 -24.38 -26.57 -16.59
C GLN A 208 -23.97 -26.92 -18.03
N PRO A 209 -22.66 -27.08 -18.33
CA PRO A 209 -22.21 -27.39 -19.68
C PRO A 209 -22.71 -28.76 -20.17
N GLU A 210 -23.05 -28.83 -21.46
CA GLU A 210 -23.39 -30.10 -22.11
C GLU A 210 -22.16 -31.01 -22.26
N ASP A 211 -20.98 -30.44 -22.50
CA ASP A 211 -19.70 -31.15 -22.50
C ASP A 211 -19.03 -31.01 -21.12
N PHE A 212 -19.43 -31.88 -20.21
CA PHE A 212 -18.88 -31.87 -18.84
C PHE A 212 -17.42 -32.36 -18.78
N GLY A 213 -16.96 -33.10 -19.79
CA GLY A 213 -15.58 -33.59 -19.85
C GLY A 213 -14.59 -32.46 -20.06
N ASP A 214 -14.87 -31.56 -21.02
CA ASP A 214 -14.06 -30.36 -21.24
C ASP A 214 -14.16 -29.40 -20.04
N PHE A 215 -15.35 -29.27 -19.45
CA PHE A 215 -15.56 -28.43 -18.27
C PHE A 215 -14.75 -28.90 -17.05
N ILE A 216 -14.65 -30.20 -16.82
CA ILE A 216 -13.82 -30.76 -15.75
C ILE A 216 -12.34 -30.41 -15.92
N LEU A 217 -11.82 -30.48 -17.15
CA LEU A 217 -10.44 -30.07 -17.45
C LEU A 217 -10.24 -28.56 -17.21
N HIS A 218 -11.25 -27.76 -17.51
CA HIS A 218 -11.21 -26.32 -17.26
C HIS A 218 -11.19 -25.99 -15.76
N ILE A 219 -12.04 -26.63 -14.96
CA ILE A 219 -12.03 -26.49 -13.50
C ILE A 219 -10.67 -26.95 -12.92
N ASP A 220 -10.14 -28.08 -13.38
CA ASP A 220 -8.88 -28.64 -12.86
C ASP A 220 -7.71 -27.66 -13.05
N GLY A 221 -7.61 -27.07 -14.24
CA GLY A 221 -6.62 -26.03 -14.53
C GLY A 221 -6.78 -24.80 -13.63
N TYR A 222 -8.02 -24.32 -13.46
CA TYR A 222 -8.32 -23.17 -12.62
C TYR A 222 -7.97 -23.42 -11.14
N LEU A 223 -8.35 -24.58 -10.60
CA LEU A 223 -8.06 -24.94 -9.21
C LEU A 223 -6.57 -25.13 -8.98
N CYS A 224 -5.84 -25.72 -9.92
CA CYS A 224 -4.38 -25.83 -9.84
C CYS A 224 -3.72 -24.44 -9.79
N GLU A 225 -4.12 -23.51 -10.67
CA GLU A 225 -3.58 -22.15 -10.66
C GLU A 225 -3.87 -21.42 -9.34
N LEU A 226 -5.09 -21.57 -8.82
CA LEU A 226 -5.50 -20.92 -7.57
C LEU A 226 -4.71 -21.45 -6.37
N LYS A 227 -4.58 -22.77 -6.26
CA LYS A 227 -3.89 -23.46 -5.17
C LYS A 227 -2.40 -23.15 -5.13
N ASP A 228 -1.75 -23.16 -6.30
CA ASP A 228 -0.31 -22.94 -6.41
C ASP A 228 0.08 -21.45 -6.35
N ALA A 229 -0.90 -20.54 -6.36
CA ALA A 229 -0.68 -19.12 -6.24
C ALA A 229 0.07 -18.78 -4.93
N GLN A 230 1.14 -18.00 -5.06
CA GLN A 230 1.91 -17.52 -3.93
C GLN A 230 1.24 -16.31 -3.27
N ILE A 231 0.85 -16.47 -2.01
CA ILE A 231 0.26 -15.42 -1.18
C ILE A 231 1.16 -15.07 0.00
N ARG A 232 0.89 -13.95 0.66
CA ARG A 232 1.65 -13.50 1.83
C ARG A 232 1.13 -14.21 3.10
N ASP A 233 2.02 -14.87 3.84
CA ASP A 233 1.75 -15.43 5.17
C ASP A 233 2.08 -14.41 6.27
N GLY A 234 1.26 -13.36 6.35
CA GLY A 234 1.40 -12.30 7.35
C GLY A 234 2.24 -11.10 6.90
N LEU A 235 2.96 -10.49 7.85
CA LEU A 235 3.72 -9.25 7.66
C LEU A 235 5.21 -9.45 7.96
N HIS A 236 6.04 -8.61 7.37
CA HIS A 236 7.47 -8.58 7.66
C HIS A 236 7.76 -7.80 8.96
N THR A 237 8.64 -8.33 9.80
CA THR A 237 9.27 -7.59 10.91
C THR A 237 10.70 -7.21 10.51
N LEU A 238 11.04 -5.93 10.59
CA LEU A 238 12.37 -5.45 10.20
C LEU A 238 13.46 -6.19 10.99
N ALA A 239 14.49 -6.65 10.26
CA ALA A 239 15.61 -7.44 10.79
C ALA A 239 15.28 -8.86 11.29
N GLU A 240 14.04 -9.33 11.16
CA GLU A 240 13.71 -10.74 11.37
C GLU A 240 13.69 -11.49 10.03
N VAL A 241 14.60 -12.46 9.90
CA VAL A 241 14.63 -13.35 8.75
C VAL A 241 13.60 -14.46 8.96
N PRO A 242 12.81 -14.84 7.94
CA PRO A 242 11.90 -15.98 8.05
C PRO A 242 12.64 -17.25 8.47
N SER A 243 11.98 -18.08 9.28
CA SER A 243 12.57 -19.30 9.82
C SER A 243 11.52 -20.39 10.01
N GLY A 244 11.93 -21.65 9.81
CA GLY A 244 11.02 -22.79 9.85
C GLY A 244 10.13 -22.85 8.60
N ASN A 245 8.82 -23.02 8.79
CA ASN A 245 7.83 -23.04 7.71
C ASN A 245 7.35 -21.62 7.32
N ARG A 246 8.18 -20.60 7.53
CA ARG A 246 7.95 -19.20 7.17
C ARG A 246 9.10 -18.68 6.35
#